data_AF-A0AA36CJI2-F1
#
_entry.id   AF-A0AA36CJI2-F1
#
_cell.length_a   1.000
_cell.length_b   1.000
_cell.length_c   1.000
_cell.angle_alpha   90.00
_cell.angle_beta   90.00
_cell.angle_gamma   90.00
#
_symmetry.space_group_name_H-M   'P 1'
#
loop_
_entity.id
_entity.type
_entity.pdbx_description
1 polymer ?
#
loop_
_entity_poly.entity_id
_entity_poly.type
_entity_poly.pdbx_seq_one_letter_code
_entity_poly.pdbx_strand_id
1 'polypeptide(L)'
;MLHCYAHTLVSLIPSFWYRWYILTRLTPSICRCVIICLLVYIPSLVQAITFAFSTDPEPAIREILLTKFPAQNWTGTTISGHLSIVNFETLFTILWLCLTCAPVYVVVTIFRNKIHNVLEVVRMSPKTKEVHRQLVKALWLQACLPLLFSGAVMCYAVEQLQIVQHPLLEYLVFHIVGLVPVIAPFLSLYFVSPYRRAIKRFLHIGKPGKTKYYDSASHILPPTPKSSKPGPAISLTTSDPEKLESGGEITL
;
A
#
# COMPACT_ATOMS: atom_id res chain seq x y z
N MET A 1 -11.63 -16.87 2.53
CA MET A 1 -10.30 -16.29 2.83
C MET A 1 -9.38 -16.23 1.60
N LEU A 2 -9.29 -17.30 0.81
CA LEU A 2 -8.41 -17.38 -0.36
C LEU A 2 -8.67 -16.30 -1.43
N HIS A 3 -9.95 -16.00 -1.69
CA HIS A 3 -10.36 -14.87 -2.54
C HIS A 3 -9.72 -13.54 -2.12
N CYS A 4 -9.84 -13.18 -0.84
CA CYS A 4 -9.32 -11.92 -0.32
C CYS A 4 -7.81 -11.82 -0.49
N TYR A 5 -7.13 -12.98 -0.41
CA TYR A 5 -5.69 -13.07 -0.63
C TYR A 5 -5.29 -12.77 -2.07
N ALA A 6 -5.90 -13.49 -3.02
CA ALA A 6 -5.66 -13.29 -4.45
C ALA A 6 -6.04 -11.86 -4.87
N HIS A 7 -7.15 -11.32 -4.35
CA HIS A 7 -7.56 -9.95 -4.62
C HIS A 7 -6.57 -8.91 -4.09
N THR A 8 -6.06 -9.10 -2.87
CA THR A 8 -5.06 -8.21 -2.26
C THR A 8 -3.79 -8.18 -3.11
N LEU A 9 -3.34 -9.34 -3.59
CA LEU A 9 -2.20 -9.49 -4.48
C LEU A 9 -2.35 -8.66 -5.77
N VAL A 10 -3.43 -8.88 -6.52
CA VAL A 10 -3.64 -8.18 -7.79
C VAL A 10 -3.81 -6.67 -7.56
N SER A 11 -4.44 -6.27 -6.46
CA SER A 11 -4.65 -4.86 -6.08
C SER A 11 -3.37 -4.10 -5.74
N LEU A 12 -2.24 -4.79 -5.49
CA LEU A 12 -0.94 -4.14 -5.32
C LEU A 12 -0.45 -3.51 -6.63
N ILE A 13 -0.73 -4.11 -7.79
CA ILE A 13 -0.30 -3.57 -9.09
C ILE A 13 -0.84 -2.16 -9.34
N PRO A 14 -2.18 -1.90 -9.36
CA PRO A 14 -2.71 -0.57 -9.58
C PRO A 14 -2.30 0.40 -8.46
N SER A 15 -2.10 -0.09 -7.24
CA SER A 15 -1.60 0.69 -6.10
C SER A 15 -0.19 1.25 -6.34
N PHE A 16 0.72 0.44 -6.88
CA PHE A 16 2.07 0.87 -7.21
C PHE A 16 2.11 1.72 -8.49
N TRP A 17 1.32 1.33 -9.50
CA TRP A 17 1.18 2.08 -10.73
C TRP A 17 0.67 3.51 -10.47
N TYR A 18 -0.40 3.67 -9.69
CA TYR A 18 -0.98 4.98 -9.37
C TYR A 18 0.03 5.89 -8.69
N ARG A 19 0.80 5.36 -7.73
CA ARG A 19 1.84 6.13 -7.02
C ARG A 19 2.97 6.59 -7.95
N TRP A 20 3.42 5.70 -8.82
CA TRP A 20 4.40 6.07 -9.84
C TRP A 20 3.83 7.13 -10.80
N TYR A 21 2.55 7.00 -11.18
CA TYR A 21 1.88 7.93 -12.07
C TYR A 21 1.76 9.34 -11.48
N ILE A 22 1.31 9.50 -10.22
CA ILE A 22 1.18 10.83 -9.58
C ILE A 22 2.53 11.53 -9.35
N LEU A 23 3.62 10.78 -9.26
CA LEU A 23 4.97 11.34 -9.10
C LEU A 23 5.56 11.83 -10.41
N THR A 24 5.02 11.37 -11.54
CA THR A 24 5.55 11.68 -12.88
C THR A 24 4.59 12.53 -13.71
N ARG A 25 3.30 12.51 -13.40
CA ARG A 25 2.24 13.15 -14.17
C ARG A 25 1.17 13.77 -13.26
N LEU A 26 0.34 14.63 -13.86
CA LEU A 26 -0.85 15.20 -13.23
C LEU A 26 -1.82 14.10 -12.79
N THR A 27 -2.52 14.33 -11.68
CA THR A 27 -3.45 13.37 -11.06
C THR A 27 -4.47 12.84 -12.08
N PRO A 28 -4.65 11.52 -12.19
CA PRO A 28 -5.65 10.95 -13.09
C PRO A 28 -7.06 11.24 -12.57
N SER A 29 -8.04 11.31 -13.48
CA SER A 29 -9.45 11.45 -13.11
C SER A 29 -9.92 10.29 -12.22
N ILE A 30 -10.78 10.59 -11.25
CA ILE A 30 -11.35 9.62 -10.31
C ILE A 30 -12.09 8.51 -11.07
N CYS A 31 -12.84 8.83 -12.11
CA CYS A 31 -13.58 7.85 -12.90
C CYS A 31 -12.65 6.80 -13.52
N ARG A 32 -11.48 7.21 -14.01
CA ARG A 32 -10.47 6.29 -14.55
C ARG A 32 -9.92 5.36 -13.47
N CYS A 33 -9.68 5.88 -12.26
CA CYS A 33 -9.21 5.07 -11.15
C CYS A 33 -10.28 4.05 -10.72
N VAL A 34 -11.55 4.45 -10.65
CA VAL A 34 -12.67 3.57 -10.31
C VAL A 34 -12.81 2.45 -11.35
N ILE A 35 -12.75 2.77 -12.64
CA ILE A 35 -12.80 1.76 -13.72
C ILE A 35 -11.66 0.75 -13.56
N ILE A 36 -10.42 1.20 -13.31
CA ILE A 36 -9.29 0.30 -13.10
C ILE A 36 -9.52 -0.61 -11.88
N CYS A 37 -10.00 -0.06 -10.76
CA CYS A 37 -10.31 -0.84 -9.56
C CYS A 37 -11.41 -1.89 -9.83
N LEU A 38 -12.46 -1.54 -10.57
CA LEU A 38 -13.53 -2.46 -10.94
C LEU A 38 -13.01 -3.58 -11.85
N LEU A 39 -12.21 -3.24 -12.86
CA LEU A 39 -11.61 -4.22 -13.77
C LEU A 39 -10.71 -5.22 -13.03
N VAL A 40 -9.93 -4.74 -12.05
CA VAL A 40 -9.09 -5.59 -11.20
C VAL A 40 -9.90 -6.46 -10.24
N TYR A 41 -11.08 -6.00 -9.82
CA TYR A 41 -11.96 -6.75 -8.91
C TYR A 41 -12.70 -7.91 -9.60
N ILE A 42 -13.11 -7.74 -10.86
CA ILE A 42 -13.95 -8.72 -11.59
C ILE A 42 -13.39 -10.16 -11.52
N PRO A 43 -12.11 -10.44 -11.84
CA PRO A 43 -11.58 -11.80 -11.77
C PRO A 43 -11.63 -12.40 -10.36
N SER A 44 -11.40 -11.56 -9.35
CA SER A 44 -11.47 -11.99 -7.95
C SER A 44 -12.91 -12.34 -7.56
N LEU A 45 -13.88 -11.53 -7.98
CA LEU A 45 -15.29 -11.79 -7.74
C LEU A 45 -15.75 -13.11 -8.40
N VAL A 46 -15.36 -13.34 -9.65
CA VAL A 46 -15.67 -14.60 -10.37
C VAL A 46 -15.09 -15.80 -9.61
N GLN A 47 -13.81 -15.73 -9.21
CA GLN A 47 -13.18 -16.77 -8.39
C GLN A 47 -13.94 -17.01 -7.08
N ALA A 48 -14.40 -15.96 -6.40
CA ALA A 48 -15.17 -16.08 -5.16
C ALA A 48 -16.50 -16.80 -5.36
N ILE A 49 -17.22 -16.46 -6.44
CA ILE A 49 -18.50 -17.08 -6.80
C ILE A 49 -18.27 -18.56 -7.13
N THR A 50 -17.34 -18.88 -8.02
CA THR A 50 -17.02 -20.28 -8.38
C THR A 50 -16.67 -21.11 -7.14
N PHE A 51 -15.82 -20.57 -6.26
CA PHE A 51 -15.44 -21.28 -5.04
C PHE A 51 -16.61 -21.46 -4.06
N ALA A 52 -17.52 -20.48 -3.95
CA ALA A 52 -18.68 -20.58 -3.08
C ALA A 52 -19.64 -21.73 -3.46
N PHE A 53 -19.69 -22.09 -4.75
CA PHE A 53 -20.53 -23.18 -5.26
C PHE A 53 -19.78 -24.52 -5.42
N SER A 54 -18.48 -24.56 -5.13
CA SER A 54 -17.60 -25.72 -5.36
C SER A 54 -17.61 -26.80 -4.27
N THR A 55 -18.44 -26.66 -3.23
CA THR A 55 -18.35 -27.53 -2.05
C THR A 55 -18.99 -28.90 -2.30
N ASP A 56 -18.23 -29.96 -2.11
CA ASP A 56 -18.71 -31.33 -2.24
C ASP A 56 -19.67 -31.71 -1.09
N PRO A 57 -20.62 -32.65 -1.33
CA PRO A 57 -21.58 -33.06 -0.32
C PRO A 57 -20.90 -33.71 0.90
N GLU A 58 -21.22 -33.22 2.10
CA GLU A 58 -20.66 -33.69 3.38
C GLU A 58 -20.66 -35.22 3.56
N PRO A 59 -21.72 -35.97 3.18
CA PRO A 59 -21.74 -37.42 3.35
C PRO A 59 -20.61 -38.14 2.61
N ALA A 60 -20.28 -37.71 1.39
CA ALA A 60 -19.22 -38.30 0.59
C ALA A 60 -17.83 -38.02 1.18
N ILE A 61 -17.62 -36.81 1.70
CA ILE A 61 -16.36 -36.43 2.36
C ILE A 61 -16.17 -37.24 3.65
N ARG A 62 -17.24 -37.42 4.42
CA ARG A 62 -17.22 -38.17 5.67
C ARG A 62 -16.88 -39.64 5.46
N GLU A 63 -17.41 -40.28 4.41
CA GLU A 63 -17.10 -41.66 4.06
C GLU A 63 -15.59 -41.85 3.79
N ILE A 64 -15.00 -40.94 3.03
CA ILE A 64 -13.56 -40.97 2.74
C ILE A 64 -12.72 -40.71 4.00
N LEU A 65 -13.12 -39.76 4.85
CA LEU A 65 -12.41 -39.50 6.10
C LEU A 65 -12.46 -40.67 7.08
N LEU A 66 -13.60 -41.36 7.19
CA LEU A 66 -13.72 -42.58 8.00
C LEU A 66 -12.87 -43.72 7.44
N THR A 67 -12.76 -43.81 6.11
CA THR A 67 -11.90 -44.80 5.44
C THR A 67 -10.42 -44.50 5.67
N LYS A 68 -10.02 -43.22 5.64
CA LYS A 68 -8.61 -42.79 5.72
C LYS A 68 -8.10 -42.61 7.16
N PHE A 69 -8.98 -42.22 8.08
CA PHE A 69 -8.69 -41.96 9.50
C PHE A 69 -9.73 -42.63 10.41
N PRO A 70 -9.75 -43.98 10.47
CA PRO A 70 -10.76 -44.73 11.21
C PRO A 70 -10.70 -44.52 12.74
N ALA A 71 -9.57 -44.04 13.27
CA ALA A 71 -9.37 -43.81 14.70
C ALA A 71 -9.91 -42.45 15.20
N GLN A 72 -10.31 -41.54 14.31
CA GLN A 72 -10.85 -40.23 14.71
C GLN A 72 -12.38 -40.27 14.80
N ASN A 73 -12.91 -39.74 15.90
CA ASN A 73 -14.35 -39.57 16.06
C ASN A 73 -14.81 -38.26 15.41
N TRP A 74 -15.61 -38.37 14.34
CA TRP A 74 -16.14 -37.26 13.56
C TRP A 74 -17.63 -36.97 13.86
N THR A 75 -18.21 -37.58 14.90
CA THR A 75 -19.62 -37.34 15.26
C THR A 75 -19.83 -35.92 15.77
N GLY A 76 -20.77 -35.18 15.16
CA GLY A 76 -21.12 -33.82 15.57
C GLY A 76 -20.20 -32.70 15.05
N THR A 77 -19.22 -33.01 14.19
CA THR A 77 -18.35 -32.01 13.56
C THR A 77 -18.84 -31.63 12.17
N THR A 78 -18.80 -30.34 11.83
CA THR A 78 -19.01 -29.87 10.45
C THR A 78 -17.75 -30.15 9.64
N ILE A 79 -17.89 -30.96 8.59
CA ILE A 79 -16.80 -31.32 7.68
C ILE A 79 -17.05 -30.65 6.33
N SER A 80 -16.06 -29.92 5.84
CA SER A 80 -16.12 -29.28 4.53
C SER A 80 -14.76 -29.41 3.86
N GLY A 81 -14.75 -29.73 2.57
CA GLY A 81 -13.55 -29.96 1.79
C GLY A 81 -13.88 -30.30 0.35
N HIS A 82 -12.83 -30.55 -0.43
CA HIS A 82 -12.93 -31.00 -1.82
C HIS A 82 -12.45 -32.44 -1.92
N LEU A 83 -13.25 -33.30 -2.56
CA LEU A 83 -12.99 -34.72 -2.76
C LEU A 83 -11.77 -34.95 -3.67
N SER A 84 -11.48 -33.99 -4.55
CA SER A 84 -10.36 -34.08 -5.49
C SER A 84 -9.77 -32.70 -5.76
N ILE A 85 -8.45 -32.60 -5.63
CA ILE A 85 -7.68 -31.37 -5.89
C ILE A 85 -7.48 -31.12 -7.38
N VAL A 86 -7.59 -32.19 -8.17
CA VAL A 86 -7.61 -32.13 -9.63
C VAL A 86 -8.94 -31.66 -10.21
N ASN A 87 -9.97 -31.45 -9.38
CA ASN A 87 -11.20 -30.81 -9.83
C ASN A 87 -10.87 -29.42 -10.38
N PHE A 88 -11.52 -29.07 -11.49
CA PHE A 88 -11.24 -27.83 -12.22
C PHE A 88 -11.23 -26.60 -11.31
N GLU A 89 -12.17 -26.52 -10.37
CA GLU A 89 -12.35 -25.38 -9.47
C GLU A 89 -11.20 -25.22 -8.47
N THR A 90 -10.76 -26.34 -7.87
CA THR A 90 -9.64 -26.40 -6.92
C THR A 90 -8.32 -26.15 -7.64
N LEU A 91 -8.10 -26.82 -8.77
CA LEU A 91 -6.88 -26.69 -9.56
C LEU A 91 -6.75 -25.28 -10.15
N PHE A 92 -7.83 -24.72 -10.70
CA PHE A 92 -7.88 -23.34 -11.18
C PHE A 92 -7.49 -22.36 -10.07
N THR A 93 -8.03 -22.54 -8.87
CA THR A 93 -7.75 -21.66 -7.73
C THR A 93 -6.29 -21.73 -7.29
N ILE A 94 -5.71 -22.93 -7.22
CA ILE A 94 -4.30 -23.14 -6.86
C ILE A 94 -3.37 -22.54 -7.92
N LEU A 95 -3.64 -22.83 -9.20
CA LEU A 95 -2.84 -22.33 -10.31
C LEU A 95 -2.95 -20.81 -10.42
N TRP A 96 -4.16 -20.25 -10.37
CA TRP A 96 -4.39 -18.81 -10.42
C TRP A 96 -3.59 -18.08 -9.33
N LEU A 97 -3.64 -18.60 -8.11
CA LEU A 97 -2.90 -18.04 -6.99
C LEU A 97 -1.38 -18.13 -7.18
N CYS A 98 -0.85 -19.31 -7.55
CA CYS A 98 0.59 -19.50 -7.76
C CYS A 98 1.12 -18.68 -8.93
N LEU A 99 0.41 -18.72 -10.07
CA LEU A 99 0.77 -17.97 -11.27
C LEU A 99 0.66 -16.46 -11.06
N THR A 100 -0.22 -15.97 -10.18
CA THR A 100 -0.35 -14.54 -9.94
C THR A 100 0.73 -14.00 -8.99
N CYS A 101 1.25 -14.82 -8.07
CA CYS A 101 2.24 -14.38 -7.08
C CYS A 101 3.55 -13.88 -7.71
N ALA A 102 4.15 -14.65 -8.63
CA ALA A 102 5.43 -14.29 -9.22
C ALA A 102 5.37 -13.04 -10.12
N PRO A 103 4.42 -12.90 -11.07
CA PRO A 103 4.26 -11.71 -11.89
C PRO A 103 3.95 -10.47 -11.05
N VAL A 104 3.07 -10.57 -10.04
CA VAL A 104 2.77 -9.44 -9.14
C VAL A 104 4.06 -8.98 -8.44
N TYR A 105 4.85 -9.90 -7.89
CA TYR A 105 6.10 -9.57 -7.22
C TYR A 105 7.11 -8.87 -8.15
N VAL A 106 7.27 -9.38 -9.38
CA VAL A 106 8.14 -8.79 -10.40
C VAL A 106 7.68 -7.37 -10.74
N VAL A 107 6.39 -7.20 -11.05
CA VAL A 107 5.80 -5.90 -11.42
C VAL A 107 5.94 -4.89 -10.28
N VAL A 108 5.62 -5.29 -9.05
CA VAL A 108 5.77 -4.45 -7.84
C VAL A 108 7.23 -4.03 -7.63
N THR A 109 8.19 -4.95 -7.83
CA THR A 109 9.61 -4.65 -7.69
C THR A 109 10.08 -3.65 -8.75
N ILE A 110 9.62 -3.78 -10.00
CA ILE A 110 9.89 -2.80 -11.07
C ILE A 110 9.35 -1.41 -10.68
N PHE A 111 8.08 -1.32 -10.26
CA PHE A 111 7.49 -0.04 -9.86
C PHE A 111 8.16 0.55 -8.62
N ARG A 112 8.55 -0.27 -7.64
CA ARG A 112 9.32 0.17 -6.47
C ARG A 112 10.62 0.87 -6.91
N ASN A 113 11.38 0.26 -7.81
CA ASN A 113 12.63 0.83 -8.30
C ASN A 113 12.37 2.13 -9.08
N LYS A 114 11.33 2.15 -9.93
CA LYS A 114 10.93 3.39 -10.63
C LYS A 114 10.55 4.51 -9.66
N ILE A 115 9.77 4.22 -8.62
CA ILE A 115 9.37 5.23 -7.63
C ILE A 115 10.59 5.73 -6.87
N HIS A 116 11.51 4.85 -6.46
CA HIS A 116 12.74 5.26 -5.77
C HIS A 116 13.55 6.24 -6.61
N ASN A 117 13.80 5.93 -7.88
CA ASN A 117 14.56 6.78 -8.80
C ASN A 117 13.87 8.14 -9.02
N VAL A 118 12.54 8.15 -9.19
CA VAL A 118 11.78 9.40 -9.35
C VAL A 118 11.82 10.24 -8.06
N LEU A 119 11.79 9.60 -6.89
CA LEU A 119 11.82 10.29 -5.60
C LEU A 119 13.13 11.04 -5.36
N GLU A 120 14.24 10.57 -5.91
CA GLU A 120 15.55 11.24 -5.83
C GLU A 120 15.53 12.55 -6.63
N VAL A 121 15.01 12.51 -7.86
CA VAL A 121 15.03 13.64 -8.81
C VAL A 121 13.93 14.68 -8.54
N VAL A 122 12.74 14.24 -8.09
CA VAL A 122 11.62 15.16 -7.84
C VAL A 122 11.94 16.13 -6.71
N ARG A 123 11.72 17.43 -6.98
CA ARG A 123 11.78 18.50 -5.98
C ARG A 123 10.50 18.46 -5.12
N MET A 124 10.59 17.79 -3.98
CA MET A 124 9.55 17.81 -2.95
C MET A 124 10.21 17.93 -1.57
N SER A 125 9.46 18.41 -0.58
CA SER A 125 9.99 18.56 0.78
C SER A 125 10.52 17.22 1.33
N PRO A 126 11.59 17.22 2.16
CA PRO A 126 12.13 15.98 2.75
C PRO A 126 11.07 15.18 3.52
N LYS A 127 10.12 15.89 4.16
CA LYS A 127 8.99 15.29 4.87
C LYS A 127 8.06 14.52 3.92
N THR A 128 7.71 15.09 2.77
CA THR A 128 6.87 14.44 1.75
C THR A 128 7.59 13.24 1.12
N LYS A 129 8.90 13.36 0.83
CA LYS A 129 9.73 12.24 0.33
C LYS A 129 9.65 11.05 1.27
N GLU A 130 9.85 11.31 2.57
CA GLU A 130 9.88 10.23 3.57
C GLU A 130 8.53 9.54 3.72
N VAL A 131 7.41 10.26 3.62
CA VAL A 131 6.06 9.64 3.61
C VAL A 131 5.90 8.71 2.42
N HIS A 132 6.29 9.15 1.21
CA HIS A 132 6.21 8.31 0.02
C HIS A 132 7.10 7.07 0.13
N ARG A 133 8.34 7.23 0.61
CA ARG A 133 9.29 6.13 0.82
C ARG A 133 8.75 5.09 1.80
N GLN A 134 8.15 5.54 2.90
CA GLN A 134 7.56 4.64 3.89
C GLN A 134 6.34 3.88 3.35
N LEU A 135 5.50 4.56 2.59
CA LEU A 135 4.33 3.94 1.97
C LEU A 135 4.76 2.86 0.95
N VAL A 136 5.72 3.17 0.07
CA VAL A 136 6.30 2.21 -0.89
C VAL A 136 6.92 1.01 -0.17
N LYS A 137 7.65 1.25 0.93
CA LYS A 137 8.25 0.18 1.74
C LYS A 137 7.19 -0.74 2.35
N ALA A 138 6.11 -0.18 2.89
CA ALA A 138 5.02 -0.96 3.47
C ALA A 138 4.35 -1.86 2.44
N LEU A 139 4.04 -1.32 1.27
CA LEU A 139 3.37 -2.06 0.20
C LEU A 139 4.28 -3.12 -0.42
N TRP A 140 5.58 -2.85 -0.52
CA TRP A 140 6.54 -3.83 -1.00
C TRP A 140 6.65 -4.99 -0.01
N LEU A 141 6.63 -4.71 1.29
CA LEU A 141 6.60 -5.73 2.33
C LEU A 141 5.30 -6.54 2.29
N GLN A 142 4.16 -5.88 2.04
CA GLN A 142 2.89 -6.57 1.77
C GLN A 142 2.95 -7.45 0.52
N ALA A 143 3.71 -7.07 -0.51
CA ALA A 143 3.93 -7.89 -1.71
C ALA A 143 4.87 -9.08 -1.47
N CYS A 144 5.67 -9.06 -0.39
CA CYS A 144 6.53 -10.18 -0.01
C CYS A 144 5.77 -11.25 0.80
N LEU A 145 4.72 -10.87 1.54
CA LEU A 145 3.91 -11.81 2.34
C LEU A 145 3.30 -12.96 1.50
N PRO A 146 2.82 -12.71 0.27
CA PRO A 146 2.44 -13.72 -0.72
C PRO A 146 3.48 -14.73 -1.13
N LEU A 147 4.77 -14.39 -1.07
CA LEU A 147 5.82 -15.37 -1.36
C LEU A 147 5.91 -16.44 -0.28
N LEU A 148 5.69 -16.05 0.99
CA LEU A 148 5.62 -17.00 2.10
C LEU A 148 4.43 -17.95 1.94
N PHE A 149 3.29 -17.41 1.51
CA PHE A 149 2.09 -18.18 1.25
C PHE A 149 2.25 -19.14 0.06
N SER A 150 2.87 -18.71 -1.05
CA SER A 150 3.17 -19.61 -2.16
C SER A 150 4.09 -20.76 -1.75
N GLY A 151 5.00 -20.53 -0.79
CA GLY A 151 5.82 -21.60 -0.21
C GLY A 151 4.96 -22.67 0.49
N ALA A 152 3.95 -22.25 1.26
CA ALA A 152 3.01 -23.18 1.90
C ALA A 152 2.17 -23.96 0.88
N VAL A 153 1.70 -23.29 -0.18
CA VAL A 153 0.96 -23.95 -1.27
C VAL A 153 1.85 -24.94 -2.02
N MET A 154 3.14 -24.66 -2.17
CA MET A 154 4.08 -25.59 -2.79
C MET A 154 4.36 -26.81 -1.92
N CYS A 155 4.48 -26.63 -0.61
CA CYS A 155 4.56 -27.76 0.34
C CYS A 155 3.30 -28.63 0.24
N TYR A 156 2.12 -28.02 0.18
CA TYR A 156 0.86 -28.73 -0.05
C TYR A 156 0.85 -29.50 -1.38
N ALA A 157 1.31 -28.89 -2.48
CA ALA A 157 1.39 -29.58 -3.77
C ALA A 157 2.32 -30.81 -3.71
N VAL A 158 3.45 -30.70 -3.03
CA VAL A 158 4.41 -31.82 -2.82
C VAL A 158 3.78 -32.95 -2.01
N GLU A 159 3.01 -32.62 -0.97
CA GLU A 159 2.25 -33.59 -0.18
C GLU A 159 1.20 -34.33 -1.02
N GLN A 160 0.50 -33.60 -1.90
CA GLN A 160 -0.50 -34.19 -2.78
C GLN A 160 0.10 -35.06 -3.88
N LEU A 161 1.34 -34.79 -4.31
CA LEU A 161 2.12 -35.67 -5.19
C LEU A 161 2.63 -36.94 -4.48
N GLN A 162 2.28 -37.15 -3.21
CA GLN A 162 2.69 -38.29 -2.37
C GLN A 162 4.22 -38.41 -2.20
N ILE A 163 4.96 -37.31 -2.38
CA ILE A 163 6.42 -37.29 -2.22
C ILE A 163 6.79 -37.33 -0.73
N VAL A 164 6.02 -36.63 0.11
CA VAL A 164 6.17 -36.61 1.57
C VAL A 164 4.78 -36.62 2.21
N GLN A 165 4.52 -37.58 3.10
CA GLN A 165 3.25 -37.68 3.83
C GLN A 165 3.52 -37.58 5.33
N HIS A 166 3.22 -36.42 5.92
CA HIS A 166 3.34 -36.22 7.36
C HIS A 166 2.20 -35.33 7.87
N PRO A 167 1.42 -35.77 8.87
CA PRO A 167 0.31 -34.97 9.41
C PRO A 167 0.73 -33.58 9.88
N LEU A 168 1.95 -33.45 10.43
CA LEU A 168 2.50 -32.16 10.84
C LEU A 168 2.65 -31.18 9.68
N LEU A 169 2.97 -31.68 8.47
CA LEU A 169 3.14 -30.85 7.29
C LEU A 169 1.79 -30.29 6.83
N GLU A 170 0.76 -31.14 6.79
CA GLU A 170 -0.62 -30.74 6.47
C GLU A 170 -1.11 -29.62 7.42
N TYR A 171 -0.96 -29.82 8.74
CA TYR A 171 -1.33 -28.81 9.71
C TYR A 171 -0.51 -27.51 9.57
N LEU A 172 0.77 -27.61 9.26
CA LEU A 172 1.67 -26.46 9.15
C LEU A 172 1.31 -25.55 7.97
N VAL A 173 0.86 -26.10 6.84
CA VAL A 173 0.36 -25.31 5.70
C VAL A 173 -0.76 -24.38 6.17
N PHE A 174 -1.78 -24.91 6.84
CA PHE A 174 -2.91 -24.11 7.33
C PHE A 174 -2.51 -23.06 8.36
N HIS A 175 -1.55 -23.37 9.25
CA HIS A 175 -1.03 -22.40 10.21
C HIS A 175 -0.29 -21.26 9.52
N ILE A 176 0.56 -21.55 8.52
CA ILE A 176 1.25 -20.50 7.75
C ILE A 176 0.25 -19.59 7.06
N VAL A 177 -0.77 -20.17 6.41
CA VAL A 177 -1.88 -19.42 5.79
C VAL A 177 -2.54 -18.47 6.80
N GLY A 178 -2.85 -18.97 8.00
CA GLY A 178 -3.50 -18.20 9.06
C GLY A 178 -2.62 -17.10 9.67
N LEU A 179 -1.30 -17.27 9.66
CA LEU A 179 -0.36 -16.29 10.23
C LEU A 179 -0.16 -15.06 9.33
N VAL A 180 -0.29 -15.19 8.01
CA VAL A 180 -0.10 -14.06 7.08
C VAL A 180 -0.95 -12.82 7.42
N PRO A 181 -2.29 -12.92 7.62
CA PRO A 181 -3.11 -11.76 7.99
C PRO A 181 -2.79 -11.21 9.38
N VAL A 182 -2.20 -12.00 10.27
CA VAL A 182 -1.71 -11.55 11.58
C VAL A 182 -0.42 -10.75 11.42
N ILE A 183 0.53 -11.24 10.62
CA ILE A 183 1.84 -10.62 10.41
C ILE A 183 1.71 -9.29 9.65
N ALA A 184 0.79 -9.18 8.68
CA ALA A 184 0.60 -7.98 7.85
C ALA A 184 0.45 -6.65 8.64
N PRO A 185 -0.45 -6.52 9.64
CA PRO A 185 -0.56 -5.32 10.45
C PRO A 185 0.68 -5.10 11.32
N PHE A 186 1.27 -6.14 11.92
CA PHE A 186 2.48 -5.97 12.74
C PHE A 186 3.67 -5.43 11.94
N LEU A 187 3.88 -5.95 10.74
CA LEU A 187 4.90 -5.45 9.81
C LEU A 187 4.64 -3.99 9.43
N SER A 188 3.38 -3.64 9.16
CA SER A 188 3.00 -2.26 8.87
C SER A 188 3.28 -1.33 10.06
N LEU A 189 2.90 -1.74 11.28
CA LEU A 189 3.14 -0.98 12.51
C LEU A 189 4.65 -0.80 12.80
N TYR A 190 5.47 -1.82 12.53
CA TYR A 190 6.90 -1.78 12.77
C TYR A 190 7.70 -0.99 11.72
N PHE A 191 7.39 -1.16 10.43
CA PHE A 191 8.19 -0.54 9.36
C PHE A 191 7.75 0.87 8.96
N VAL A 192 6.51 1.25 9.27
CA VAL A 192 5.97 2.58 8.92
C VAL A 192 6.12 3.53 10.11
N SER A 193 7.04 4.48 9.99
CA SER A 193 7.37 5.42 11.08
C SER A 193 6.20 6.23 11.65
N PRO A 194 5.16 6.68 10.91
CA PRO A 194 4.03 7.37 11.53
C PRO A 194 3.24 6.45 12.46
N TYR A 195 3.09 5.16 12.15
CA TYR A 195 2.47 4.21 13.08
C TYR A 195 3.30 4.05 14.34
N ARG A 196 4.63 3.87 14.22
CA ARG A 196 5.51 3.83 15.40
C ARG A 196 5.43 5.10 16.26
N ARG A 197 5.37 6.27 15.62
CA ARG A 197 5.21 7.55 16.33
C ARG A 197 3.84 7.67 16.99
N ALA A 198 2.78 7.19 16.35
CA ALA A 198 1.44 7.14 16.92
C ALA A 198 1.40 6.18 18.12
N ILE A 199 1.96 4.98 18.02
CA ILE A 199 2.06 4.02 19.14
C ILE A 199 2.89 4.61 20.27
N LYS A 200 4.05 5.21 19.98
CA LYS A 200 4.83 5.91 21.00
C LYS A 200 4.01 7.02 21.64
N ARG A 201 3.24 7.82 20.89
CA ARG A 201 2.35 8.82 21.47
C ARG A 201 1.26 8.18 22.32
N PHE A 202 0.57 7.14 21.88
CA PHE A 202 -0.43 6.42 22.68
C PHE A 202 0.19 5.86 23.98
N LEU A 203 1.39 5.30 23.92
CA LEU A 203 2.12 4.79 25.08
C LEU A 203 2.69 5.91 25.99
N HIS A 204 3.00 7.09 25.42
CA HIS A 204 3.51 8.26 26.15
C HIS A 204 2.40 9.28 26.50
N ILE A 205 1.14 9.08 26.10
CA ILE A 205 0.00 9.89 26.57
C ILE A 205 -0.28 9.64 28.07
N GLY A 206 0.38 8.67 28.69
CA GLY A 206 0.53 8.55 30.14
C GLY A 206 1.62 9.43 30.79
N LYS A 207 2.43 10.18 30.02
CA LYS A 207 3.45 11.11 30.56
C LYS A 207 3.55 12.39 29.70
N PRO A 208 3.15 13.57 30.21
CA PRO A 208 3.20 14.81 29.45
C PRO A 208 4.67 15.25 29.25
N GLY A 209 5.25 14.88 28.11
CA GLY A 209 6.58 15.35 27.69
C GLY A 209 6.47 16.62 26.86
N LYS A 210 6.81 17.76 27.46
CA LYS A 210 6.91 19.08 26.80
C LYS A 210 7.71 18.99 25.50
N THR A 211 7.04 19.03 24.35
CA THR A 211 7.73 19.16 23.06
C THR A 211 7.76 20.64 22.69
N LYS A 212 8.93 21.28 22.84
CA LYS A 212 9.20 22.60 22.27
C LYS A 212 9.00 22.53 20.76
N TYR A 213 8.01 23.26 20.28
CA TYR A 213 7.77 23.52 18.88
C TYR A 213 8.90 24.43 18.41
N TYR A 214 9.93 23.88 17.76
CA TYR A 214 10.99 24.70 17.18
C TYR A 214 10.38 25.57 16.08
N ASP A 215 10.49 26.85 16.36
CA ASP A 215 10.24 28.02 15.56
C ASP A 215 10.71 27.82 14.10
N SER A 216 9.74 27.76 13.19
CA SER A 216 9.97 27.80 11.74
C SER A 216 9.23 28.99 11.13
N ALA A 217 8.93 30.01 11.94
CA ALA A 217 8.14 31.19 11.58
C ALA A 217 8.94 32.51 11.61
N SER A 218 10.27 32.48 11.77
CA SER A 218 11.09 33.70 11.86
C SER A 218 11.75 34.16 10.55
N HIS A 219 11.51 33.49 9.42
CA HIS A 219 12.09 33.90 8.11
C HIS A 219 11.10 34.49 7.11
N ILE A 220 9.87 34.82 7.53
CA ILE A 220 8.90 35.51 6.67
C ILE A 220 8.31 36.69 7.44
N LEU A 221 9.12 37.71 7.70
CA LEU A 221 8.62 39.06 7.95
C LEU A 221 9.16 39.96 6.83
N PRO A 222 8.29 40.67 6.08
CA PRO A 222 8.76 41.73 5.19
C PRO A 222 9.40 42.85 6.02
N PRO A 223 10.38 43.58 5.46
CA PRO A 223 11.02 44.68 6.18
C PRO A 223 9.96 45.73 6.55
N THR A 224 9.86 46.03 7.84
CA THR A 224 9.02 47.11 8.38
C THR A 224 9.43 48.47 7.79
N PRO A 225 8.48 49.33 7.42
CA PRO A 225 8.79 50.68 6.96
C PRO A 225 9.38 51.51 8.11
N LYS A 226 10.48 52.20 7.84
CA LYS A 226 11.12 53.13 8.80
C LYS A 226 10.17 54.28 9.10
N SER A 227 9.63 54.30 10.31
CA SER A 227 8.94 55.46 10.89
C SER A 227 9.96 56.51 11.37
N SER A 228 9.92 57.66 10.71
CA SER A 228 10.07 59.04 11.24
C SER A 228 10.69 59.23 12.65
N LYS A 229 11.76 60.03 12.71
CA LYS A 229 12.10 60.87 13.88
C LYS A 229 12.10 62.36 13.45
N PRO A 230 11.62 63.29 14.28
CA PRO A 230 11.54 64.72 13.94
C PRO A 230 12.76 65.54 14.41
N GLY A 231 13.12 66.54 13.58
CA GLY A 231 13.85 67.79 13.92
C GLY A 231 15.39 67.76 13.95
N PRO A 232 16.10 68.90 13.79
CA PRO A 232 15.62 70.30 13.78
C PRO A 232 15.98 71.12 12.51
N ALA A 233 15.44 72.34 12.49
CA ALA A 233 15.44 73.35 11.42
C ALA A 233 16.82 73.90 11.02
N ILE A 234 16.99 74.18 9.72
CA ILE A 234 17.89 75.22 9.19
C ILE A 234 17.18 75.91 8.02
N SER A 235 17.16 77.24 8.10
CA SER A 235 16.55 78.25 7.25
C SER A 235 17.41 78.68 6.05
N LEU A 236 16.74 79.36 5.08
CA LEU A 236 17.28 80.24 4.01
C LEU A 236 17.85 79.47 2.78
N THR A 237 17.53 79.74 1.51
CA THR A 237 17.32 81.01 0.78
C THR A 237 16.57 80.81 -0.55
N THR A 238 15.58 81.69 -0.81
CA THR A 238 15.26 82.45 -2.04
C THR A 238 15.37 81.87 -3.48
N SER A 239 14.38 82.31 -4.27
CA SER A 239 14.35 82.70 -5.71
C SER A 239 13.71 81.77 -6.75
N ASP A 240 12.47 82.16 -7.11
CA ASP A 240 11.68 82.01 -8.35
C ASP A 240 12.47 82.22 -9.69
N PRO A 241 11.81 82.27 -10.88
CA PRO A 241 10.94 81.29 -11.57
C PRO A 241 11.33 81.15 -13.09
N GLU A 242 10.44 80.58 -13.91
CA GLU A 242 10.17 80.94 -15.32
C GLU A 242 10.55 79.97 -16.48
N LYS A 243 9.58 79.89 -17.42
CA LYS A 243 9.56 79.48 -18.85
C LYS A 243 9.45 77.99 -19.20
N LEU A 244 8.32 77.50 -19.72
CA LEU A 244 7.58 77.74 -20.99
C LEU A 244 8.31 77.31 -22.28
N GLU A 245 7.53 76.64 -23.14
CA GLU A 245 7.72 76.38 -24.59
C GLU A 245 8.76 75.31 -24.97
N SER A 246 8.62 74.51 -26.03
CA SER A 246 7.61 74.29 -27.07
C SER A 246 8.19 73.18 -27.98
N GLY A 247 7.34 72.37 -28.62
CA GLY A 247 7.60 71.92 -30.00
C GLY A 247 7.96 70.45 -30.26
N GLY A 248 7.19 69.83 -31.18
CA GLY A 248 7.68 68.87 -32.18
C GLY A 248 7.06 67.45 -32.09
N GLU A 249 5.96 67.13 -32.79
CA GLU A 249 5.88 66.51 -34.15
C GLU A 249 6.32 65.02 -34.18
N ILE A 250 5.41 64.03 -34.22
CA ILE A 250 4.73 63.31 -35.34
C ILE A 250 5.67 62.47 -36.25
N THR A 251 5.16 61.28 -36.65
CA THR A 251 5.59 60.29 -37.67
C THR A 251 6.79 59.41 -37.29
N LEU A 252 6.76 58.08 -37.41
CA LEU A 252 6.03 57.14 -38.27
C LEU A 252 5.65 55.86 -37.49
#